data_AF-A0A4R2RUB6-F1
#
_entry.id   AF-A0A4R2RUB6-F1
#
_cell.length_a   1.000
_cell.length_b   1.000
_cell.length_c   1.000
_cell.angle_alpha   90.00
_cell.angle_beta   90.00
_cell.angle_gamma   90.00
#
_symmetry.space_group_name_H-M   'P 1'
#
loop_
_entity.id
_entity.type
_entity.pdbx_description
1 polymer ?
#
loop_
_entity_poly.entity_id
_entity_poly.type
_entity_poly.pdbx_seq_one_letter_code
_entity_poly.pdbx_strand_id
1 'polypeptide(L)'
;MSDYSPKPTPNYMSSDWGQLHTKTAALNIDHIADKATFAIQVLESTVKAFDSIEKEIVDASNATTPITREGLRAFSFRIDAQQQQLMQGIQHLKQMMTDIDKATDSIQQQKTGW
;
A
#
# COMPACT_ATOMS: atom_id res chain seq x y z
N MET A 1 64.29 20.67 -23.35
CA MET A 1 62.86 21.00 -23.27
C MET A 1 62.17 19.78 -22.69
N SER A 2 61.67 19.89 -21.47
CA SER A 2 61.07 18.79 -20.73
C SER A 2 59.57 18.76 -21.07
N ASP A 3 59.10 17.72 -21.75
CA ASP A 3 57.69 17.52 -22.04
C ASP A 3 56.91 17.34 -20.73
N TYR A 4 56.20 18.39 -20.31
CA TYR A 4 55.25 18.32 -19.22
C TYR A 4 53.90 17.87 -19.79
N SER A 5 53.59 16.57 -19.73
CA SER A 5 52.21 16.10 -19.87
C SER A 5 51.52 16.17 -18.50
N PRO A 6 50.54 17.06 -18.28
CA PRO A 6 49.79 17.08 -17.05
C PRO A 6 49.01 15.76 -16.91
N LYS A 7 49.15 15.09 -15.76
CA LYS A 7 48.30 13.94 -15.44
C LYS A 7 46.86 14.42 -15.29
N PRO A 8 45.86 13.69 -15.82
CA PRO A 8 44.46 14.09 -15.69
C PRO A 8 44.11 14.18 -14.21
N THR A 9 43.71 15.39 -13.78
CA THR A 9 43.14 15.62 -12.47
C THR A 9 41.85 14.81 -12.35
N PRO A 10 41.60 14.10 -11.22
CA PRO A 10 40.35 13.38 -11.03
C PRO A 10 39.19 14.37 -11.15
N ASN A 11 38.23 14.07 -12.02
CA ASN A 11 37.06 14.91 -12.20
C ASN A 11 36.12 14.75 -10.99
N TYR A 12 36.39 15.48 -9.90
CA TYR A 12 35.52 15.54 -8.72
C TYR A 12 34.14 16.15 -9.03
N MET A 13 33.92 16.68 -10.24
CA MET A 13 32.62 17.17 -10.72
C MET A 13 31.78 16.10 -11.44
N SER A 14 32.25 14.85 -11.56
CA SER A 14 31.42 13.68 -11.88
C SER A 14 30.55 13.31 -10.65
N SER A 15 29.85 14.30 -10.15
CA SER A 15 29.16 14.31 -8.88
C SER A 15 27.85 13.53 -9.00
N ASP A 16 27.95 12.24 -8.74
CA ASP A 16 26.83 11.31 -8.48
C ASP A 16 25.92 11.76 -7.31
N TRP A 17 26.28 12.87 -6.64
CA TRP A 17 25.58 13.44 -5.49
C TRP A 17 24.14 13.85 -5.80
N GLY A 18 23.82 14.27 -7.03
CA GLY A 18 22.46 14.60 -7.44
C GLY A 18 21.61 13.39 -7.83
N GLN A 19 22.23 12.33 -8.35
CA GLN A 19 21.53 11.11 -8.78
C GLN A 19 21.16 10.22 -7.60
N LEU A 20 22.01 10.11 -6.57
CA LEU A 20 21.78 9.20 -5.46
C LEU A 20 20.57 9.62 -4.62
N HIS A 21 20.46 10.90 -4.27
CA HIS A 21 19.33 11.43 -3.50
C HIS A 21 18.02 11.38 -4.28
N THR A 22 18.06 11.70 -5.58
CA THR A 22 16.88 11.62 -6.46
C THR A 22 16.41 10.18 -6.62
N LYS A 23 17.34 9.22 -6.74
CA LYS A 23 17.03 7.79 -6.82
C LYS A 23 16.42 7.27 -5.52
N THR A 24 16.96 7.64 -4.36
CA THR A 24 16.38 7.24 -3.05
C THR A 24 14.99 7.82 -2.85
N ALA A 25 14.77 9.10 -3.21
CA ALA A 25 13.44 9.70 -3.14
C ALA A 25 12.44 9.00 -4.09
N ALA A 26 12.85 8.69 -5.32
CA ALA A 26 12.01 7.94 -6.26
C ALA A 26 11.64 6.55 -5.74
N LEU A 27 12.60 5.81 -5.17
CA LEU A 27 12.34 4.49 -4.56
C LEU A 27 11.36 4.57 -3.38
N ASN A 28 11.48 5.61 -2.53
CA ASN A 28 10.57 5.81 -1.42
C ASN A 28 9.14 6.16 -1.90
N ILE A 29 9.02 6.97 -2.97
CA ILE A 29 7.72 7.29 -3.59
C ILE A 29 7.08 6.04 -4.21
N ASP A 30 7.86 5.22 -4.90
CA ASP A 30 7.41 3.96 -5.49
C ASP A 30 6.87 3.01 -4.40
N HIS A 31 7.62 2.85 -3.31
CA HIS A 31 7.19 2.04 -2.17
C HIS A 31 5.93 2.58 -1.48
N ILE A 32 5.71 3.90 -1.46
CA ILE A 32 4.46 4.51 -0.98
C ILE A 32 3.30 4.16 -1.94
N ALA A 33 3.52 4.25 -3.25
CA ALA A 33 2.53 3.93 -4.27
C ALA A 33 2.12 2.44 -4.23
N ASP A 34 3.08 1.53 -4.00
CA ASP A 34 2.82 0.10 -3.81
C ASP A 34 1.93 -0.15 -2.59
N LYS A 35 2.23 0.50 -1.46
CA LYS A 35 1.40 0.40 -0.24
C LYS A 35 -0.02 0.89 -0.50
N ALA A 36 -0.18 2.00 -1.21
CA ALA A 36 -1.50 2.53 -1.58
C ALA A 36 -2.26 1.60 -2.55
N THR A 37 -1.56 0.95 -3.48
CA THR A 37 -2.16 -0.01 -4.40
C THR A 37 -2.64 -1.25 -3.67
N PHE A 38 -1.81 -1.80 -2.78
CA PHE A 38 -2.19 -2.93 -1.92
C PHE A 38 -3.42 -2.59 -1.05
N ALA A 39 -3.43 -1.39 -0.47
CA ALA A 39 -4.56 -0.89 0.31
C ALA A 39 -5.89 -0.93 -0.48
N ILE A 40 -5.87 -0.43 -1.72
CA ILE A 40 -7.04 -0.43 -2.60
C ILE A 40 -7.49 -1.86 -2.92
N GLN A 41 -6.55 -2.75 -3.25
CA GLN A 41 -6.87 -4.16 -3.56
C GLN A 41 -7.54 -4.88 -2.38
N VAL A 42 -7.07 -4.65 -1.15
CA VAL A 42 -7.69 -5.21 0.06
C VAL A 42 -9.12 -4.70 0.21
N LEU A 43 -9.34 -3.39 0.08
CA LEU A 43 -10.67 -2.80 0.19
C LEU A 43 -11.63 -3.32 -0.90
N GLU A 44 -11.17 -3.39 -2.16
CA GLU A 44 -11.96 -3.94 -3.26
C GLU A 44 -12.35 -5.41 -3.02
N SER A 45 -11.41 -6.21 -2.52
CA SER A 45 -11.67 -7.62 -2.19
C SER A 45 -12.74 -7.75 -1.10
N THR A 46 -12.67 -6.94 -0.06
CA THR A 46 -13.64 -6.97 1.04
C THR A 46 -15.03 -6.54 0.58
N VAL A 47 -15.14 -5.49 -0.27
CA VAL A 47 -16.42 -5.06 -0.83
C VAL A 47 -17.06 -6.17 -1.67
N LYS A 48 -16.28 -6.83 -2.53
CA LYS A 48 -16.76 -7.98 -3.34
C LYS A 48 -17.23 -9.15 -2.47
N ALA A 49 -16.56 -9.40 -1.34
CA ALA A 49 -16.97 -10.47 -0.42
C ALA A 49 -18.32 -10.17 0.24
N PHE A 50 -18.57 -8.92 0.64
CA PHE A 50 -19.87 -8.50 1.17
C PHE A 50 -20.98 -8.56 0.11
N ASP A 51 -20.71 -8.11 -1.12
CA ASP A 51 -21.66 -8.20 -2.25
C ASP A 51 -22.07 -9.65 -2.54
N SER A 52 -21.12 -10.59 -2.49
CA SER A 52 -21.43 -12.02 -2.61
C SER A 52 -22.39 -12.52 -1.53
N ILE A 53 -22.17 -12.10 -0.27
CA ILE A 53 -23.05 -12.50 0.84
C ILE A 53 -24.43 -11.85 0.68
N GLU A 54 -24.50 -10.59 0.29
CA GLU A 54 -25.75 -9.88 0.04
C GLU A 54 -26.58 -10.59 -1.02
N LYS A 55 -25.96 -10.94 -2.16
CA LYS A 55 -26.63 -11.68 -3.22
C LYS A 55 -27.20 -13.01 -2.74
N GLU A 56 -26.44 -13.77 -1.96
CA GLU A 56 -26.91 -15.04 -1.39
C GLU A 56 -28.09 -14.85 -0.41
N ILE A 57 -28.10 -13.76 0.36
CA ILE A 57 -29.22 -13.41 1.24
C ILE A 57 -30.46 -13.05 0.42
N VAL A 58 -30.30 -12.26 -0.64
CA VAL A 58 -31.38 -11.89 -1.56
C VAL A 58 -31.94 -13.14 -2.24
N ASP A 59 -31.08 -14.02 -2.75
CA ASP A 59 -31.48 -15.28 -3.39
C ASP A 59 -32.22 -16.19 -2.40
N ALA A 60 -31.73 -16.30 -1.16
CA ALA A 60 -32.42 -17.05 -0.10
C ALA A 60 -33.76 -16.43 0.30
N SER A 61 -33.90 -15.10 0.24
CA SER A 61 -35.15 -14.41 0.54
C SER A 61 -36.23 -14.63 -0.53
N ASN A 62 -35.80 -14.85 -1.78
CA ASN A 62 -36.69 -15.12 -2.92
C ASN A 62 -37.01 -16.62 -3.08
N ALA A 63 -36.38 -17.50 -2.32
CA ALA A 63 -36.58 -18.94 -2.41
C ALA A 63 -37.99 -19.35 -1.95
N THR A 64 -38.58 -20.33 -2.65
CA THR A 64 -39.91 -20.87 -2.31
C THR A 64 -39.93 -21.57 -0.95
N THR A 65 -38.78 -22.09 -0.52
CA THR A 65 -38.60 -22.67 0.81
C THR A 65 -37.91 -21.65 1.70
N PRO A 66 -38.49 -21.30 2.85
CA PRO A 66 -37.88 -20.37 3.80
C PRO A 66 -36.51 -20.85 4.26
N ILE A 67 -35.59 -19.91 4.45
CA ILE A 67 -34.27 -20.20 5.01
C ILE A 67 -34.40 -20.81 6.42
N THR A 68 -33.57 -21.82 6.70
CA THR A 68 -33.51 -22.44 8.02
C THR A 68 -32.76 -21.55 9.01
N ARG A 69 -32.92 -21.82 10.31
CA ARG A 69 -32.17 -21.15 11.37
C ARG A 69 -30.65 -21.34 11.18
N GLU A 70 -30.24 -22.52 10.76
CA GLU A 70 -28.86 -22.88 10.48
C GLU A 70 -28.31 -22.03 9.32
N GLY A 71 -29.10 -21.83 8.26
CA GLY A 71 -28.74 -20.97 7.14
C GLY A 71 -28.55 -19.50 7.56
N LEU A 72 -29.47 -18.96 8.36
CA LEU A 72 -29.35 -17.59 8.92
C LEU A 72 -28.09 -17.44 9.78
N ARG A 73 -27.79 -18.43 10.63
CA ARG A 73 -26.56 -18.44 11.43
C ARG A 73 -25.31 -18.47 10.55
N ALA A 74 -25.32 -19.26 9.47
CA ALA A 74 -24.20 -19.32 8.54
C ALA A 74 -23.93 -17.97 7.87
N PHE A 75 -24.98 -17.23 7.48
CA PHE A 75 -24.83 -15.86 6.99
C PHE A 75 -24.24 -14.93 8.06
N SER A 76 -24.77 -14.96 9.30
CA SER A 76 -24.21 -14.15 10.39
C SER A 76 -22.74 -14.44 10.66
N PHE A 77 -22.32 -15.70 10.69
CA PHE A 77 -20.91 -16.07 10.88
C PHE A 77 -20.01 -15.57 9.76
N ARG A 78 -20.49 -15.63 8.50
CA ARG A 78 -19.72 -15.14 7.36
C ARG A 78 -19.61 -13.62 7.36
N ILE A 79 -20.69 -12.91 7.72
CA ILE A 79 -20.68 -11.45 7.88
C ILE A 79 -19.67 -11.05 8.95
N ASP A 80 -19.71 -11.70 10.12
CA ASP A 80 -18.76 -11.43 11.22
C ASP A 80 -17.31 -11.68 10.79
N ALA A 81 -17.04 -12.80 10.10
CA ALA A 81 -15.71 -13.08 9.57
C ALA A 81 -15.22 -12.01 8.58
N GLN A 82 -16.07 -11.54 7.66
CA GLN A 82 -15.74 -10.46 6.74
C GLN A 82 -15.53 -9.12 7.47
N GLN A 83 -16.32 -8.83 8.51
CA GLN A 83 -16.13 -7.65 9.35
C GLN A 83 -14.79 -7.68 10.09
N GLN A 84 -14.40 -8.82 10.65
CA GLN A 84 -13.10 -8.97 11.30
C GLN A 84 -11.94 -8.79 10.32
N GLN A 85 -12.05 -9.36 9.11
CA GLN A 85 -11.06 -9.18 8.05
C GLN A 85 -10.95 -7.70 7.63
N LEU A 86 -12.09 -7.00 7.49
CA LEU A 86 -12.11 -5.57 7.20
C LEU A 86 -11.41 -4.77 8.31
N MET A 87 -11.71 -5.07 9.58
CA MET A 87 -11.10 -4.37 10.72
C MET A 87 -9.59 -4.56 10.75
N GLN A 88 -9.09 -5.77 10.51
CA GLN A 88 -7.67 -6.06 10.40
C GLN A 88 -7.05 -5.31 9.21
N GLY A 89 -7.70 -5.33 8.05
CA GLY A 89 -7.30 -4.55 6.88
C GLY A 89 -7.15 -3.07 7.21
N ILE A 90 -8.15 -2.46 7.87
CA ILE A 90 -8.11 -1.06 8.31
C ILE A 90 -6.96 -0.79 9.28
N GLN A 91 -6.66 -1.71 10.20
CA GLN A 91 -5.50 -1.57 11.10
C GLN A 91 -4.18 -1.56 10.30
N HIS A 92 -4.04 -2.43 9.31
CA HIS A 92 -2.88 -2.42 8.42
C HIS A 92 -2.80 -1.15 7.58
N LEU A 93 -3.93 -0.62 7.08
CA LEU A 93 -3.98 0.69 6.40
C LEU A 93 -3.48 1.82 7.28
N LYS A 94 -3.89 1.86 8.55
CA LYS A 94 -3.41 2.86 9.52
C LYS A 94 -1.91 2.77 9.75
N GLN A 95 -1.38 1.55 9.85
CA GLN A 95 0.06 1.34 9.97
C GLN A 95 0.79 1.79 8.69
N MET A 96 0.27 1.44 7.51
CA MET A 96 0.83 1.89 6.23
C MET A 96 0.84 3.42 6.12
N MET A 97 -0.23 4.11 6.52
CA MET A 97 -0.25 5.58 6.55
C MET A 97 0.83 6.16 7.47
N THR A 98 1.06 5.56 8.63
CA THR A 98 2.13 5.97 9.55
C THR A 98 3.52 5.77 8.93
N ASP A 99 3.71 4.69 8.17
CA ASP A 99 4.96 4.45 7.48
C ASP A 99 5.18 5.42 6.30
N ILE A 100 4.11 5.76 5.57
CA ILE A 100 4.14 6.75 4.48
C ILE A 100 4.53 8.12 5.03
N ASP A 101 3.95 8.52 6.17
CA ASP A 101 4.28 9.76 6.86
C ASP A 101 5.78 9.84 7.20
N LYS A 102 6.31 8.81 7.85
CA LYS A 102 7.75 8.70 8.16
C LYS A 102 8.64 8.70 6.91
N ALA A 103 8.24 8.01 5.85
CA ALA A 103 8.99 7.99 4.60
C ALA A 103 8.99 9.37 3.92
N THR A 104 7.86 10.08 4.00
CA THR A 104 7.71 11.45 3.50
C THR A 104 8.57 12.42 4.29
N ASP A 105 8.57 12.34 5.62
CA ASP A 105 9.44 13.13 6.50
C ASP A 105 10.91 12.93 6.16
N SER A 106 11.33 11.68 5.93
CA SER A 106 12.70 11.37 5.53
C SER A 106 13.09 12.04 4.21
N ILE A 107 12.20 12.04 3.22
CA ILE A 107 12.41 12.75 1.94
C ILE A 107 12.51 14.27 2.16
N GLN A 108 11.68 14.84 3.04
CA GLN A 108 11.68 16.27 3.31
C GLN A 108 12.92 16.73 4.07
N GLN A 109 13.35 16.00 5.11
CA GLN A 109 14.54 16.32 5.91
C GLN A 109 15.83 16.21 5.09
N GLN A 110 15.89 15.34 4.08
CA GLN A 110 17.01 15.29 3.13
C GLN A 110 17.19 16.60 2.33
N LYS A 111 16.16 17.47 2.23
CA LYS A 111 16.23 18.73 1.48
C LYS A 111 16.68 19.93 2.31
N THR A 112 16.74 19.85 3.64
CA THR A 112 17.03 21.00 4.52
C THR A 112 18.50 21.15 4.91
N GLY A 113 19.40 20.32 4.37
CA GLY A 113 20.85 20.46 4.57
C GLY A 113 21.49 21.36 3.51
N TRP A 114 21.37 22.67 3.67
CA TRP A 114 22.24 23.66 3.03
C TRP A 114 23.17 24.26 4.08
#